data_AF-A0A820XFE4-F1
#
_entry.id   AF-A0A820XFE4-F1
#
_cell.length_a   1.000
_cell.length_b   1.000
_cell.length_c   1.000
_cell.angle_alpha   90.00
_cell.angle_beta   90.00
_cell.angle_gamma   90.00
#
_symmetry.space_group_name_H-M   'P 1'
#
loop_
_entity.id
_entity.type
_entity.pdbx_description
1 polymer ?
#
loop_
_entity_poly.entity_id
_entity_poly.type
_entity_poly.pdbx_seq_one_letter_code
_entity_poly.pdbx_strand_id
1 'polypeptide(L)'
;IITFSKIIFTGQLNKRLQSIQGQIQETSSQSIVVSVDRIFSGSARLDGDAIVAFVRSLCHVSMDELYSNPPRMFSLLKVVEISYYNMGRIRLQWSRIWEIVGEHFNKAACHPLQDVSFFAVDSLRQLSMKFLEKGEFPNFRFQKEFLKPFEIIMKKNSSSTIRDMVVRCITHFVDAQAKNIRSGWKNIFSVFQMAAADTDVQIVELAFQTCTLIVGGVFDRYFALILDSFQDAVKCLSEFACNISFPDTSMEAIRLIRQCAKYVAEKPHVFREHAGEDLINVSEDDRIWVKGWFPILFELSCIISRCKLDVRTRALTVMFEIMKNYGESFTQNWWIELFNVVFRIFDNMKLPDTQVEKIEWMTTTCNHALYAIVDVFTQYYDFIPESVVEDLYSQLKWCINQNNEQLAKSGTNCLENFAIACGQYFTPNIWEKFCTCILEVFRSTLPEM
;
A
#
# COMPACT_ATOMS: atom_id res chain seq x y z
N ILE A 1 -12.51 36.26 16.60
CA ILE A 1 -13.77 35.52 16.92
C ILE A 1 -14.61 35.23 15.65
N ILE A 2 -14.55 36.03 14.57
CA ILE A 2 -15.34 35.81 13.34
C ILE A 2 -14.68 34.86 12.31
N THR A 3 -13.39 34.55 12.42
CA THR A 3 -12.68 33.79 11.36
C THR A 3 -12.83 32.27 11.45
N PHE A 4 -13.08 31.70 12.64
CA PHE A 4 -13.23 30.25 12.81
C PHE A 4 -14.61 29.74 12.35
N SER A 5 -15.64 30.59 12.42
CA SER A 5 -17.01 30.27 11.94
C SER A 5 -17.10 30.08 10.43
N LYS A 6 -16.15 30.59 9.63
CA LYS A 6 -16.18 30.50 8.16
C LYS A 6 -15.44 29.30 7.58
N ILE A 7 -14.70 28.54 8.40
CA ILE A 7 -13.96 27.35 7.94
C ILE A 7 -14.85 26.10 7.95
N ILE A 8 -16.06 26.20 8.51
CA ILE A 8 -16.84 25.02 8.86
C ILE A 8 -18.14 24.95 8.05
N PHE A 9 -18.44 23.71 7.62
CA PHE A 9 -19.77 23.11 7.43
C PHE A 9 -20.25 22.86 6.00
N THR A 10 -20.41 21.56 5.68
CA THR A 10 -21.45 21.08 4.77
C THR A 10 -22.83 21.37 5.36
N GLY A 11 -23.79 21.77 4.53
CA GLY A 11 -25.04 22.43 4.95
C GLY A 11 -25.98 21.67 5.91
N GLN A 12 -25.81 20.36 6.09
CA GLN A 12 -26.62 19.55 7.02
C GLN A 12 -26.11 19.61 8.48
N LEU A 13 -24.79 19.71 8.69
CA LEU A 13 -24.21 19.82 10.04
C LEU A 13 -24.52 21.19 10.68
N ASN A 14 -24.64 22.23 9.84
CA ASN A 14 -24.93 23.60 10.26
C ASN A 14 -26.30 23.71 10.95
N LYS A 15 -27.34 23.02 10.44
CA LYS A 15 -28.67 23.03 11.06
C LYS A 15 -28.70 22.33 12.43
N ARG A 16 -27.93 21.26 12.63
CA ARG A 16 -27.88 20.49 13.89
C ARG A 16 -26.93 21.10 14.93
N LEU A 17 -25.83 21.73 14.53
CA LEU A 17 -24.97 22.45 15.46
C LEU A 17 -25.55 23.80 15.86
N GLN A 18 -26.31 24.47 14.99
CA GLN A 18 -27.11 25.63 15.38
C GLN A 18 -28.18 25.27 16.42
N SER A 19 -28.78 24.07 16.35
CA SER A 19 -29.69 23.63 17.40
C SER A 19 -28.97 23.33 18.72
N ILE A 20 -27.74 22.79 18.69
CA ILE A 20 -26.93 22.54 19.90
C ILE A 20 -26.42 23.86 20.51
N GLN A 21 -25.95 24.81 19.69
CA GLN A 21 -25.55 26.15 20.15
C GLN A 21 -26.75 26.96 20.66
N GLY A 22 -27.92 26.81 20.02
CA GLY A 22 -29.18 27.39 20.48
C GLY A 22 -29.59 26.90 21.87
N GLN A 23 -29.44 25.60 22.15
CA GLN A 23 -29.74 25.02 23.46
C GLN A 23 -28.82 25.53 24.59
N ILE A 24 -27.58 25.92 24.30
CA ILE A 24 -26.65 26.51 25.31
C ILE A 24 -26.94 28.00 25.51
N GLN A 25 -27.36 28.70 24.44
CA GLN A 25 -27.77 30.11 24.51
C GLN A 25 -29.06 30.32 25.31
N GLU A 26 -29.94 29.32 25.36
CA GLU A 26 -31.21 29.41 26.09
C GLU A 26 -31.07 29.28 27.61
N THR A 27 -29.88 29.02 28.18
CA THR A 27 -29.74 28.81 29.64
C THR A 27 -28.48 29.42 30.28
N SER A 28 -27.60 30.08 29.53
CA SER A 28 -26.30 30.58 30.05
C SER A 28 -26.16 32.10 29.87
N SER A 29 -25.80 32.83 30.93
CA SER A 29 -25.45 34.26 30.82
C SER A 29 -24.26 34.46 29.88
N GLN A 30 -24.35 35.41 28.94
CA GLN A 30 -23.31 35.68 27.92
C GLN A 30 -21.89 35.86 28.51
N SER A 31 -21.79 36.36 29.74
CA SER A 31 -20.52 36.51 30.46
C SER A 31 -19.83 35.16 30.79
N ILE A 32 -20.60 34.11 31.07
CA ILE A 32 -20.09 32.77 31.36
C ILE A 32 -19.54 32.14 30.07
N VAL A 33 -20.27 32.25 28.96
CA VAL A 33 -19.85 31.74 27.64
C VAL A 33 -18.51 32.37 27.22
N VAL A 34 -18.39 33.70 27.35
CA VAL A 34 -17.13 34.40 27.04
C VAL A 34 -15.99 33.98 27.95
N SER A 35 -16.25 33.73 29.23
CA SER A 35 -15.23 33.32 30.19
C SER A 35 -14.73 31.89 29.91
N VAL A 36 -15.63 30.99 29.52
CA VAL A 36 -15.30 29.62 29.12
C VAL A 36 -14.47 29.61 27.84
N ASP A 37 -14.82 30.42 26.83
CA ASP A 37 -14.02 30.53 25.60
C ASP A 37 -12.63 31.13 25.84
N ARG A 38 -12.47 32.01 26.84
CA ARG A 38 -11.16 32.53 27.27
C ARG A 38 -10.25 31.44 27.84
N ILE A 39 -10.81 30.44 28.51
CA ILE A 39 -10.03 29.30 29.05
C ILE A 39 -9.45 28.50 27.88
N PHE A 40 -10.28 28.14 26.91
CA PHE A 40 -9.86 27.31 25.78
C PHE A 40 -8.92 28.03 24.81
N SER A 41 -9.20 29.29 24.47
CA SER A 41 -8.28 30.11 23.67
C SER A 41 -6.99 30.44 24.41
N GLY A 42 -7.03 30.53 25.74
CA GLY A 42 -5.86 30.70 26.60
C GLY A 42 -4.95 29.47 26.68
N SER A 43 -5.39 28.30 26.23
CA SER A 43 -4.65 27.04 26.31
C SER A 43 -3.27 27.11 25.65
N ALA A 44 -3.11 27.91 24.58
CA ALA A 44 -1.83 28.12 23.91
C ALA A 44 -0.76 28.81 24.79
N ARG A 45 -1.16 29.45 25.90
CA ARG A 45 -0.26 30.11 26.86
C ARG A 45 0.14 29.22 28.03
N LEU A 46 -0.48 28.05 28.20
CA LEU A 46 -0.09 27.09 29.22
C LEU A 46 1.31 26.55 28.94
N ASP A 47 2.08 26.22 29.97
CA ASP A 47 3.34 25.49 29.80
C ASP A 47 3.09 24.05 29.29
N GLY A 48 4.17 23.34 28.98
CA GLY A 48 4.12 22.02 28.37
C GLY A 48 3.47 20.94 29.23
N ASP A 49 3.59 20.99 30.56
CA ASP A 49 3.00 19.98 31.44
C ASP A 49 1.55 20.34 31.79
N ALA A 50 1.28 21.64 31.99
CA ALA A 50 -0.07 22.15 32.23
C ALA A 50 -1.02 21.87 31.05
N ILE A 51 -0.58 22.07 29.80
CA ILE A 51 -1.43 21.78 28.63
C ILE A 51 -1.71 20.28 28.50
N VAL A 52 -0.73 19.41 28.78
CA VAL A 52 -0.90 17.96 28.72
C VAL A 52 -1.90 17.48 29.78
N ALA A 53 -1.80 17.99 31.01
CA ALA A 53 -2.77 17.71 32.06
C ALA A 53 -4.18 18.21 31.68
N PHE A 54 -4.28 19.42 31.14
CA PHE A 54 -5.55 20.02 30.71
C PHE A 54 -6.23 19.18 29.62
N VAL A 55 -5.50 18.81 28.57
CA VAL A 55 -6.01 17.99 27.47
C VAL A 55 -6.43 16.60 27.95
N ARG A 56 -5.66 15.97 28.84
CA ARG A 56 -6.03 14.66 29.42
C ARG A 56 -7.37 14.73 30.15
N SER A 57 -7.53 15.70 31.04
CA SER A 57 -8.77 15.87 31.79
C SER A 57 -9.95 16.19 30.87
N LEU A 58 -9.75 17.04 29.85
CA LEU A 58 -10.80 17.36 28.89
C LEU A 58 -11.21 16.15 28.05
N CYS A 59 -10.27 15.32 27.58
CA CYS A 59 -10.59 14.09 26.86
C CYS A 59 -11.37 13.11 27.74
N HIS A 60 -11.04 13.00 29.03
CA HIS A 60 -11.82 12.18 29.98
C HIS A 60 -13.26 12.68 30.10
N VAL A 61 -13.46 13.98 30.37
CA VAL A 61 -14.81 14.58 30.45
C VAL A 61 -15.57 14.42 29.14
N SER A 62 -14.89 14.62 27.99
CA SER A 62 -15.48 14.38 26.69
C SER A 62 -15.92 12.93 26.52
N MET A 63 -15.16 11.95 27.02
CA MET A 63 -15.54 10.55 26.93
C MET A 63 -16.83 10.27 27.71
N ASP A 64 -16.93 10.80 28.93
CA ASP A 64 -18.13 10.69 29.77
C ASP A 64 -19.35 11.36 29.11
N GLU A 65 -19.15 12.50 28.44
CA GLU A 65 -20.20 13.19 27.68
C GLU A 65 -20.67 12.41 26.44
N LEU A 66 -19.76 11.75 25.73
CA LEU A 66 -20.12 10.96 24.54
C LEU A 66 -20.96 9.73 24.89
N TYR A 67 -20.78 9.17 26.09
CA TYR A 67 -21.54 8.02 26.59
C TYR A 67 -22.74 8.42 27.46
N SER A 68 -23.01 9.72 27.65
CA SER A 68 -24.25 10.15 28.28
C SER A 68 -25.45 9.90 27.38
N ASN A 69 -26.65 9.89 27.96
CA ASN A 69 -27.90 9.73 27.20
C ASN A 69 -28.80 10.97 27.38
N PRO A 70 -28.96 11.84 26.37
CA PRO A 70 -28.33 11.77 25.04
C PRO A 70 -26.82 12.10 25.07
N PRO A 71 -26.03 11.68 24.06
CA PRO A 71 -24.63 12.07 23.93
C PRO A 71 -24.48 13.57 23.81
N ARG A 72 -23.46 14.12 24.46
CA ARG A 72 -23.14 15.54 24.40
C ARG A 72 -21.78 15.73 23.72
N MET A 73 -21.73 16.66 22.78
CA MET A 73 -20.55 16.87 21.90
C MET A 73 -19.70 18.07 22.31
N PHE A 74 -20.06 18.76 23.40
CA PHE A 74 -19.46 20.04 23.77
C PHE A 74 -17.96 19.89 24.06
N SER A 75 -17.58 18.95 24.94
CA SER A 75 -16.18 18.76 25.29
C SER A 75 -15.37 18.21 24.11
N LEU A 76 -15.97 17.39 23.23
CA LEU A 76 -15.30 16.95 22.01
C LEU A 76 -15.00 18.14 21.09
N LEU A 77 -15.96 19.05 20.88
CA LEU A 77 -15.74 20.29 20.12
C LEU A 77 -14.59 21.12 20.73
N LYS A 78 -14.51 21.21 22.06
CA LYS A 78 -13.41 21.92 22.74
C LYS A 78 -12.06 21.22 22.59
N VAL A 79 -12.03 19.88 22.52
CA VAL A 79 -10.81 19.13 22.14
C VAL A 79 -10.34 19.54 20.74
N VAL A 80 -11.25 19.70 19.77
CA VAL A 80 -10.91 20.17 18.41
C VAL A 80 -10.29 21.58 18.44
N GLU A 81 -10.94 22.52 19.13
CA GLU A 81 -10.48 23.92 19.24
C GLU A 81 -9.08 24.00 19.87
N ILE A 82 -8.86 23.32 20.99
CA ILE A 82 -7.55 23.31 21.66
C ILE A 82 -6.50 22.67 20.76
N SER A 83 -6.83 21.59 20.07
CA SER A 83 -5.90 20.93 19.13
C SER A 83 -5.43 21.94 18.07
N TYR A 84 -6.35 22.73 17.52
CA TYR A 84 -6.01 23.79 16.58
C TYR A 84 -5.15 24.90 17.21
N TYR A 85 -5.50 25.40 18.41
CA TYR A 85 -4.73 26.47 19.05
C TYR A 85 -3.31 26.05 19.44
N ASN A 86 -3.10 24.76 19.73
CA ASN A 86 -1.83 24.26 20.24
C ASN A 86 -0.97 23.55 19.17
N MET A 87 -1.45 23.42 17.94
CA MET A 87 -0.71 22.79 16.83
C MET A 87 0.57 23.55 16.41
N GLY A 88 0.79 24.76 16.94
CA GLY A 88 1.99 25.57 16.72
C GLY A 88 3.06 25.41 17.80
N ARG A 89 2.84 24.58 18.83
CA ARG A 89 3.80 24.35 19.91
C ARG A 89 5.04 23.63 19.41
N ILE A 90 6.10 23.69 20.23
CA ILE A 90 7.30 22.88 20.01
C ILE A 90 6.94 21.40 19.92
N ARG A 91 7.64 20.67 19.06
CA ARG A 91 7.32 19.31 18.66
C ARG A 91 7.11 18.37 19.85
N LEU A 92 8.02 18.37 20.82
CA LEU A 92 7.96 17.47 21.98
C LEU A 92 6.66 17.65 22.79
N GLN A 93 6.21 18.89 22.96
CA GLN A 93 4.95 19.17 23.65
C GLN A 93 3.76 18.74 22.79
N TRP A 94 3.79 19.05 21.49
CA TRP A 94 2.73 18.65 20.58
C TRP A 94 2.56 17.13 20.50
N SER A 95 3.65 16.37 20.42
CA SER A 95 3.60 14.91 20.40
C SER A 95 2.91 14.35 21.65
N ARG A 96 3.22 14.86 22.85
CA ARG A 96 2.55 14.47 24.10
C ARG A 96 1.06 14.84 24.12
N ILE A 97 0.69 15.99 23.54
CA ILE A 97 -0.71 16.39 23.38
C ILE A 97 -1.43 15.44 22.41
N TRP A 98 -0.83 15.19 21.24
CA TRP A 98 -1.43 14.40 20.17
C TRP A 98 -1.56 12.92 20.54
N GLU A 99 -0.67 12.37 21.34
CA GLU A 99 -0.82 11.02 21.88
C GLU A 99 -2.19 10.84 22.58
N ILE A 100 -2.57 11.80 23.42
CA ILE A 100 -3.84 11.80 24.16
C ILE A 100 -5.01 12.11 23.21
N VAL A 101 -4.89 13.18 22.43
CA VAL A 101 -5.97 13.65 21.53
C VAL A 101 -6.26 12.62 20.44
N GLY A 102 -5.22 12.04 19.84
CA GLY A 102 -5.33 11.02 18.81
C GLY A 102 -6.00 9.75 19.34
N GLU A 103 -5.64 9.31 20.55
CA GLU A 103 -6.34 8.18 21.19
C GLU A 103 -7.82 8.51 21.44
N HIS A 104 -8.11 9.73 21.91
CA HIS A 104 -9.50 10.18 22.11
C HIS A 104 -10.30 10.18 20.81
N PHE A 105 -9.74 10.72 19.72
CA PHE A 105 -10.38 10.68 18.41
C PHE A 105 -10.58 9.26 17.90
N ASN A 106 -9.64 8.34 18.11
CA ASN A 106 -9.81 6.93 17.74
C ASN A 106 -11.05 6.32 18.41
N LYS A 107 -11.29 6.63 19.69
CA LYS A 107 -12.46 6.16 20.43
C LYS A 107 -13.74 6.84 19.93
N ALA A 108 -13.73 8.17 19.80
CA ALA A 108 -14.89 8.94 19.36
C ALA A 108 -15.32 8.60 17.92
N ALA A 109 -14.36 8.40 17.01
CA ALA A 109 -14.61 8.06 15.61
C ALA A 109 -15.04 6.60 15.39
N CYS A 110 -14.92 5.74 16.40
CA CYS A 110 -15.43 4.37 16.43
C CYS A 110 -16.62 4.22 17.38
N HIS A 111 -17.28 5.32 17.74
CA HIS A 111 -18.42 5.30 18.65
C HIS A 111 -19.63 4.58 18.01
N PRO A 112 -20.43 3.81 18.78
CA PRO A 112 -21.59 3.10 18.25
C PRO A 112 -22.63 3.98 17.56
N LEU A 113 -22.78 5.23 18.03
CA LEU A 113 -23.63 6.22 17.39
C LEU A 113 -22.91 6.90 16.24
N GLN A 114 -23.46 6.76 15.04
CA GLN A 114 -22.87 7.23 13.79
C GLN A 114 -22.64 8.75 13.78
N ASP A 115 -23.54 9.55 14.37
CA ASP A 115 -23.40 11.02 14.42
C ASP A 115 -22.14 11.46 15.19
N VAL A 116 -21.79 10.76 16.27
CA VAL A 116 -20.55 11.01 17.04
C VAL A 116 -19.34 10.67 16.18
N SER A 117 -19.36 9.49 15.55
CA SER A 117 -18.29 9.03 14.66
C SER A 117 -18.06 10.00 13.51
N PHE A 118 -19.14 10.44 12.86
CA PHE A 118 -19.11 11.41 11.75
C PHE A 118 -18.45 12.72 12.18
N PHE A 119 -18.89 13.31 13.30
CA PHE A 119 -18.31 14.55 13.81
C PHE A 119 -16.80 14.40 14.11
N ALA A 120 -16.41 13.30 14.73
CA ALA A 120 -15.01 13.02 15.06
C ALA A 120 -14.15 12.88 13.80
N VAL A 121 -14.61 12.15 12.77
CA VAL A 121 -13.90 12.00 11.49
C VAL A 121 -13.79 13.33 10.75
N ASP A 122 -14.86 14.15 10.70
CA ASP A 122 -14.77 15.46 10.05
C ASP A 122 -13.81 16.40 10.80
N SER A 123 -13.83 16.36 12.13
CA SER A 123 -12.90 17.14 12.96
C SER A 123 -11.45 16.74 12.72
N LEU A 124 -11.16 15.44 12.68
CA LEU A 124 -9.86 14.90 12.29
C LEU A 124 -9.46 15.38 10.89
N ARG A 125 -10.38 15.34 9.91
CA ARG A 125 -10.14 15.81 8.54
C ARG A 125 -9.71 17.28 8.51
N GLN A 126 -10.44 18.15 9.21
CA GLN A 126 -10.15 19.58 9.26
C GLN A 126 -8.78 19.86 9.89
N LEU A 127 -8.48 19.23 11.04
CA LEU A 127 -7.19 19.37 11.71
C LEU A 127 -6.05 18.83 10.83
N SER A 128 -6.26 17.70 10.15
CA SER A 128 -5.28 17.08 9.24
C SER A 128 -4.96 17.97 8.05
N MET A 129 -5.97 18.59 7.43
CA MET A 129 -5.74 19.57 6.37
C MET A 129 -4.84 20.71 6.84
N LYS A 130 -5.15 21.31 7.99
CA LYS A 130 -4.34 22.40 8.55
C LYS A 130 -2.94 21.98 8.95
N PHE A 131 -2.78 20.73 9.35
CA PHE A 131 -1.49 20.18 9.73
C PHE A 131 -0.63 19.86 8.49
N LEU A 132 -1.23 19.29 7.44
CA LEU A 132 -0.55 19.03 6.15
C LEU A 132 -0.15 20.33 5.44
N GLU A 133 -0.96 21.39 5.53
CA GLU A 133 -0.62 22.72 4.98
C GLU A 133 0.72 23.27 5.51
N LYS A 134 1.15 22.86 6.71
CA LYS A 134 2.44 23.28 7.29
C LYS A 134 3.65 22.59 6.66
N GLY A 135 3.43 21.51 5.91
CA GLY A 135 4.48 20.64 5.38
C GLY A 135 5.19 19.85 6.48
N GLU A 136 6.17 19.03 6.09
CA GLU A 136 7.01 18.25 6.99
C GLU A 136 8.49 18.43 6.64
N PHE A 137 9.35 18.59 7.64
CA PHE A 137 10.80 18.68 7.42
C PHE A 137 11.39 17.30 7.07
N PRO A 138 12.49 17.24 6.31
CA PRO A 138 13.19 15.97 6.05
C PRO A 138 13.54 15.21 7.34
N ASN A 139 13.54 13.87 7.30
CA ASN A 139 13.85 12.97 8.42
C ASN A 139 12.90 13.04 9.62
N PHE A 140 11.77 13.73 9.47
CA PHE A 140 10.71 13.70 10.46
C PHE A 140 9.50 12.96 9.92
N ARG A 141 8.80 12.25 10.82
CA ARG A 141 7.66 11.38 10.48
C ARG A 141 6.39 11.71 11.26
N PHE A 142 6.10 13.00 11.47
CA PHE A 142 4.95 13.42 12.25
C PHE A 142 3.62 13.31 11.47
N GLN A 143 3.64 13.45 10.15
CA GLN A 143 2.42 13.26 9.36
C GLN A 143 1.93 11.82 9.51
N LYS A 144 2.88 10.85 9.60
CA LYS A 144 2.57 9.46 9.85
C LYS A 144 1.77 9.23 11.13
N GLU A 145 2.23 9.80 12.25
CA GLU A 145 1.54 9.70 13.54
C GLU A 145 0.21 10.45 13.54
N PHE A 146 0.14 11.58 12.83
CA PHE A 146 -1.06 12.40 12.77
C PHE A 146 -2.19 11.78 11.94
N LEU A 147 -1.84 11.09 10.85
CA LEU A 147 -2.81 10.43 9.98
C LEU A 147 -3.15 9.00 10.42
N LYS A 148 -2.45 8.45 11.42
CA LYS A 148 -2.70 7.10 11.95
C LYS A 148 -4.16 6.84 12.37
N PRO A 149 -4.91 7.80 12.92
CA PRO A 149 -6.32 7.61 13.23
C PRO A 149 -7.17 7.15 12.04
N PHE A 150 -6.92 7.64 10.82
CA PHE A 150 -7.70 7.23 9.65
C PHE A 150 -7.55 5.74 9.34
N GLU A 151 -6.35 5.18 9.52
CA GLU A 151 -6.14 3.73 9.38
C GLU A 151 -6.93 2.95 10.43
N ILE A 152 -6.92 3.42 11.69
CA ILE A 152 -7.61 2.76 12.80
C ILE A 152 -9.12 2.77 12.56
N ILE A 153 -9.67 3.91 12.12
CA ILE A 153 -11.09 4.09 11.87
C ILE A 153 -11.52 3.22 10.68
N MET A 154 -10.77 3.24 9.57
CA MET A 154 -11.06 2.40 8.41
C MET A 154 -11.10 0.91 8.77
N LYS A 155 -10.16 0.46 9.61
CA LYS A 155 -10.06 -0.93 10.05
C LYS A 155 -11.17 -1.36 11.01
N LYS A 156 -11.53 -0.50 11.97
CA LYS A 156 -12.40 -0.86 13.10
C LYS A 156 -13.88 -0.52 12.88
N ASN A 157 -14.20 0.43 12.02
CA ASN A 157 -15.57 0.94 11.90
C ASN A 157 -16.39 0.06 10.93
N SER A 158 -17.47 -0.53 11.44
CA SER A 158 -18.36 -1.39 10.65
C SER A 158 -19.31 -0.61 9.73
N SER A 159 -19.51 0.69 9.97
CA SER A 159 -20.36 1.54 9.14
C SER A 159 -19.69 1.89 7.81
N SER A 160 -20.25 1.43 6.68
CA SER A 160 -19.76 1.78 5.35
C SER A 160 -19.77 3.28 5.11
N THR A 161 -20.76 4.01 5.62
CA THR A 161 -20.82 5.48 5.54
C THR A 161 -19.60 6.15 6.20
N ILE A 162 -19.13 5.66 7.34
CA ILE A 162 -17.96 6.22 8.02
C ILE A 162 -16.67 5.83 7.28
N ARG A 163 -16.59 4.61 6.75
CA ARG A 163 -15.45 4.17 5.92
C ARG A 163 -15.35 4.96 4.61
N ASP A 164 -16.46 5.18 3.92
CA ASP A 164 -16.56 6.07 2.74
C ASP A 164 -16.10 7.49 3.09
N MET A 165 -16.56 8.03 4.23
CA MET A 165 -16.10 9.34 4.70
C MET A 165 -14.59 9.38 4.92
N VAL A 166 -13.98 8.33 5.50
CA VAL A 166 -12.52 8.24 5.66
C VAL A 166 -11.82 8.26 4.30
N VAL A 167 -12.28 7.46 3.33
CA VAL A 167 -11.70 7.46 1.98
C VAL A 167 -11.81 8.85 1.33
N ARG A 168 -12.96 9.52 1.45
CA ARG A 168 -13.13 10.91 0.97
C ARG A 168 -12.18 11.90 1.63
N CYS A 169 -11.91 11.74 2.93
CA CYS A 169 -10.92 12.56 3.63
C CYS A 169 -9.54 12.39 3.00
N ILE A 170 -9.13 11.14 2.78
CA ILE A 170 -7.83 10.81 2.19
C ILE A 170 -7.72 11.33 0.75
N THR A 171 -8.75 11.11 -0.09
CA THR A 171 -8.80 11.67 -1.45
C THR A 171 -8.64 13.19 -1.44
N HIS A 172 -9.37 13.88 -0.56
CA HIS A 172 -9.25 15.33 -0.42
C HIS A 172 -7.84 15.78 0.01
N PHE A 173 -7.15 15.02 0.87
CA PHE A 173 -5.77 15.33 1.26
C PHE A 173 -4.82 15.22 0.06
N VAL A 174 -4.97 14.17 -0.75
CA VAL A 174 -4.17 13.97 -1.97
C VAL A 174 -4.40 15.13 -2.92
N ASP A 175 -5.67 15.45 -3.23
CA ASP A 175 -6.02 16.51 -4.18
C ASP A 175 -5.49 17.88 -3.76
N ALA A 176 -5.61 18.22 -2.47
CA ALA A 176 -5.25 19.54 -1.98
C ALA A 176 -3.77 19.68 -1.57
N GLN A 177 -3.14 18.62 -1.08
CA GLN A 177 -1.88 18.68 -0.35
C GLN A 177 -0.81 17.69 -0.84
N ALA A 178 -0.95 17.05 -2.01
CA ALA A 178 0.04 16.12 -2.57
C ALA A 178 1.51 16.59 -2.44
N LYS A 179 1.79 17.86 -2.73
CA LYS A 179 3.15 18.45 -2.64
C LYS A 179 3.71 18.58 -1.21
N ASN A 180 2.83 18.56 -0.22
CA ASN A 180 3.18 18.74 1.20
C ASN A 180 3.16 17.42 1.98
N ILE A 181 2.55 16.36 1.41
CA ILE A 181 2.55 15.03 2.00
C ILE A 181 3.93 14.39 1.81
N ARG A 182 4.47 13.85 2.90
CA ARG A 182 5.75 13.13 3.01
C ARG A 182 5.53 11.80 3.73
N SER A 183 5.85 11.70 5.03
CA SER A 183 5.66 10.45 5.79
C SER A 183 4.20 9.99 5.87
N GLY A 184 3.24 10.90 5.61
CA GLY A 184 1.81 10.60 5.54
C GLY A 184 1.41 9.72 4.35
N TRP A 185 2.22 9.61 3.29
CA TRP A 185 1.91 8.74 2.14
C TRP A 185 1.70 7.29 2.55
N LYS A 186 2.45 6.82 3.55
CA LYS A 186 2.31 5.46 4.09
C LYS A 186 0.91 5.20 4.64
N ASN A 187 0.33 6.15 5.38
CA ASN A 187 -1.03 6.01 5.92
C ASN A 187 -2.07 6.07 4.80
N ILE A 188 -1.86 6.93 3.81
CA ILE A 188 -2.75 7.07 2.64
C ILE A 188 -2.86 5.73 1.91
N PHE A 189 -1.74 5.12 1.53
CA PHE A 189 -1.75 3.81 0.88
C PHE A 189 -2.26 2.70 1.80
N SER A 190 -2.01 2.76 3.11
CA SER A 190 -2.58 1.80 4.04
C SER A 190 -4.11 1.87 4.11
N VAL A 191 -4.69 3.09 4.11
CA VAL A 191 -6.15 3.26 4.05
C VAL A 191 -6.70 2.73 2.72
N PHE A 192 -6.06 3.05 1.60
CA PHE A 192 -6.49 2.53 0.30
C PHE A 192 -6.34 1.02 0.16
N GLN A 193 -5.33 0.41 0.79
CA GLN A 193 -5.21 -1.05 0.82
C GLN A 193 -6.40 -1.68 1.57
N MET A 194 -6.84 -1.09 2.69
CA MET A 194 -8.05 -1.56 3.38
C MET A 194 -9.32 -1.31 2.56
N ALA A 195 -9.39 -0.18 1.85
CA ALA A 195 -10.49 0.13 0.93
C ALA A 195 -10.54 -0.84 -0.25
N ALA A 196 -9.38 -1.28 -0.76
CA ALA A 196 -9.27 -2.22 -1.87
C ALA A 196 -9.88 -3.59 -1.54
N ALA A 197 -9.89 -3.98 -0.26
CA ALA A 197 -10.53 -5.20 0.22
C ALA A 197 -11.99 -5.00 0.69
N ASP A 198 -12.55 -3.79 0.56
CA ASP A 198 -13.94 -3.52 0.93
C ASP A 198 -14.92 -4.14 -0.08
N THR A 199 -16.14 -4.40 0.37
CA THR A 199 -17.23 -4.90 -0.46
C THR A 199 -18.11 -3.78 -1.01
N ASP A 200 -18.03 -2.59 -0.41
CA ASP A 200 -18.77 -1.41 -0.88
C ASP A 200 -18.12 -0.83 -2.15
N VAL A 201 -18.87 -0.86 -3.25
CA VAL A 201 -18.44 -0.39 -4.57
C VAL A 201 -17.95 1.06 -4.53
N GLN A 202 -18.63 1.95 -3.81
CA GLN A 202 -18.27 3.37 -3.79
C GLN A 202 -16.92 3.60 -3.12
N ILE A 203 -16.64 2.83 -2.07
CA ILE A 203 -15.37 2.88 -1.33
C ILE A 203 -14.22 2.40 -2.22
N VAL A 204 -14.39 1.25 -2.86
CA VAL A 204 -13.38 0.63 -3.73
C VAL A 204 -13.09 1.55 -4.93
N GLU A 205 -14.13 2.01 -5.63
CA GLU A 205 -13.99 2.85 -6.82
C GLU A 205 -13.32 4.20 -6.50
N LEU A 206 -13.76 4.90 -5.44
CA LEU A 206 -13.17 6.19 -5.07
C LEU A 206 -11.69 6.04 -4.68
N ALA A 207 -11.35 5.02 -3.90
CA ALA A 207 -9.98 4.74 -3.52
C ALA A 207 -9.13 4.41 -4.75
N PHE A 208 -9.64 3.57 -5.67
CA PHE A 208 -8.91 3.18 -6.87
C PHE A 208 -8.72 4.34 -7.86
N GLN A 209 -9.74 5.17 -8.06
CA GLN A 209 -9.64 6.40 -8.87
C GLN A 209 -8.57 7.33 -8.31
N THR A 210 -8.52 7.48 -6.99
CA THR A 210 -7.49 8.30 -6.33
C THR A 210 -6.10 7.69 -6.51
N CYS A 211 -5.93 6.38 -6.33
CA CYS A 211 -4.67 5.68 -6.61
C CYS A 211 -4.22 5.85 -8.07
N THR A 212 -5.16 5.79 -9.02
CA THR A 212 -4.89 6.02 -10.44
C THR A 212 -4.35 7.43 -10.68
N LEU A 213 -4.95 8.46 -10.05
CA LEU A 213 -4.45 9.83 -10.11
C LEU A 213 -3.05 9.97 -9.49
N ILE A 214 -2.80 9.28 -8.37
CA ILE A 214 -1.50 9.30 -7.70
C ILE A 214 -0.42 8.75 -8.63
N VAL A 215 -0.61 7.53 -9.15
CA VAL A 215 0.36 6.88 -10.05
C VAL A 215 0.49 7.63 -11.38
N GLY A 216 -0.63 8.09 -11.94
CA GLY A 216 -0.65 8.71 -13.27
C GLY A 216 -0.31 10.20 -13.32
N GLY A 217 -0.20 10.90 -12.19
CA GLY A 217 0.08 12.34 -12.21
C GLY A 217 0.81 12.89 -11.00
N VAL A 218 0.69 12.28 -9.82
CA VAL A 218 1.47 12.70 -8.64
C VAL A 218 2.89 12.13 -8.70
N PHE A 219 3.06 10.86 -9.12
CA PHE A 219 4.38 10.25 -9.30
C PHE A 219 5.22 11.00 -10.34
N ASP A 220 4.62 11.53 -11.40
CA ASP A 220 5.34 12.35 -12.38
C ASP A 220 5.96 13.58 -11.74
N ARG A 221 5.20 14.28 -10.90
CA ARG A 221 5.54 15.61 -10.36
C ARG A 221 6.32 15.57 -9.05
N TYR A 222 6.02 14.60 -8.18
CA TYR A 222 6.47 14.60 -6.79
C TYR A 222 7.07 13.24 -6.35
N PHE A 223 7.65 12.48 -7.29
CA PHE A 223 8.16 11.12 -7.05
C PHE A 223 9.05 11.00 -5.80
N ALA A 224 10.00 11.92 -5.63
CA ALA A 224 10.95 11.90 -4.51
C ALA A 224 10.25 12.00 -3.14
N LEU A 225 9.09 12.66 -3.05
CA LEU A 225 8.32 12.76 -1.79
C LEU A 225 7.58 11.47 -1.45
N ILE A 226 7.34 10.62 -2.45
CA ILE A 226 6.56 9.38 -2.34
C ILE A 226 7.47 8.16 -2.24
N LEU A 227 8.75 8.30 -2.56
CA LEU A 227 9.69 7.19 -2.69
C LEU A 227 9.73 6.27 -1.47
N ASP A 228 9.68 6.82 -0.24
CA ASP A 228 9.62 6.04 1.00
C ASP A 228 8.35 5.18 1.15
N SER A 229 7.32 5.49 0.38
CA SER A 229 6.03 4.78 0.33
C SER A 229 5.74 4.16 -1.05
N PHE A 230 6.75 4.06 -1.92
CA PHE A 230 6.59 3.45 -3.24
C PHE A 230 6.19 1.98 -3.13
N GLN A 231 6.85 1.21 -2.25
CA GLN A 231 6.46 -0.17 -1.97
C GLN A 231 5.02 -0.26 -1.43
N ASP A 232 4.62 0.64 -0.53
CA ASP A 232 3.25 0.68 -0.01
C ASP A 232 2.23 0.94 -1.15
N ALA A 233 2.60 1.77 -2.15
CA ALA A 233 1.77 2.04 -3.33
C ALA A 233 1.61 0.81 -4.23
N VAL A 234 2.71 0.12 -4.55
CA VAL A 234 2.69 -1.10 -5.37
C VAL A 234 1.87 -2.20 -4.68
N LYS A 235 2.06 -2.38 -3.37
CA LYS A 235 1.26 -3.31 -2.57
C LYS A 235 -0.21 -2.94 -2.53
N CYS A 236 -0.54 -1.65 -2.46
CA CYS A 236 -1.91 -1.18 -2.55
C CYS A 236 -2.56 -1.56 -3.89
N LEU A 237 -1.84 -1.39 -5.01
CA LEU A 237 -2.32 -1.82 -6.33
C LEU A 237 -2.49 -3.34 -6.41
N SER A 238 -1.59 -4.11 -5.80
CA SER A 238 -1.69 -5.57 -5.70
C SER A 238 -2.97 -6.00 -4.97
N GLU A 239 -3.37 -5.31 -3.92
CA GLU A 239 -4.63 -5.59 -3.22
C GLU A 239 -5.86 -5.32 -4.11
N PHE A 240 -5.87 -4.21 -4.87
CA PHE A 240 -6.92 -3.96 -5.88
C PHE A 240 -6.94 -5.04 -6.97
N ALA A 241 -5.76 -5.51 -7.41
CA ALA A 241 -5.62 -6.62 -8.35
C ALA A 241 -6.18 -7.94 -7.81
N CYS A 242 -6.14 -8.13 -6.48
CA CYS A 242 -6.63 -9.34 -5.83
C CYS A 242 -8.12 -9.30 -5.46
N ASN A 243 -8.82 -8.18 -5.65
CA ASN A 243 -10.24 -8.10 -5.34
C ASN A 243 -11.10 -8.76 -6.43
N ILE A 244 -11.57 -9.98 -6.15
CA ILE A 244 -12.34 -10.84 -7.07
C ILE A 244 -13.65 -10.19 -7.53
N SER A 245 -14.21 -9.26 -6.75
CA SER A 245 -15.48 -8.60 -7.06
C SER A 245 -15.35 -7.53 -8.15
N PHE A 246 -14.13 -7.09 -8.49
CA PHE A 246 -13.89 -5.95 -9.40
C PHE A 246 -12.84 -6.29 -10.49
N PRO A 247 -13.13 -7.22 -11.41
CA PRO A 247 -12.16 -7.70 -12.40
C PRO A 247 -11.57 -6.59 -13.29
N ASP A 248 -12.36 -5.58 -13.68
CA ASP A 248 -11.87 -4.43 -14.46
C ASP A 248 -10.86 -3.59 -13.67
N THR A 249 -11.15 -3.37 -12.39
CA THR A 249 -10.21 -2.71 -11.46
C THR A 249 -8.95 -3.54 -11.32
N SER A 250 -9.07 -4.87 -11.28
CA SER A 250 -7.91 -5.75 -11.18
C SER A 250 -6.98 -5.64 -12.39
N MET A 251 -7.54 -5.61 -13.61
CA MET A 251 -6.77 -5.46 -14.84
C MET A 251 -6.07 -4.10 -14.91
N GLU A 252 -6.77 -3.04 -14.52
CA GLU A 252 -6.23 -1.69 -14.51
C GLU A 252 -5.16 -1.51 -13.42
N ALA A 253 -5.32 -2.15 -12.25
CA ALA A 253 -4.31 -2.17 -11.20
C ALA A 253 -3.00 -2.81 -11.68
N ILE A 254 -3.08 -3.94 -12.41
CA ILE A 254 -1.90 -4.56 -13.04
C ILE A 254 -1.27 -3.62 -14.07
N ARG A 255 -2.07 -2.88 -14.86
CA ARG A 255 -1.56 -1.86 -15.79
C ARG A 255 -0.81 -0.75 -15.05
N LEU A 256 -1.31 -0.31 -13.90
CA LEU A 256 -0.65 0.70 -13.06
C LEU A 256 0.64 0.16 -12.42
N ILE A 257 0.69 -1.12 -12.01
CA ILE A 257 1.95 -1.75 -11.53
C ILE A 257 3.00 -1.75 -12.65
N ARG A 258 2.60 -2.04 -13.90
CA ARG A 258 3.51 -1.89 -15.06
C ARG A 258 3.99 -0.45 -15.25
N GLN A 259 3.13 0.54 -14.98
CA GLN A 259 3.52 1.95 -15.00
C GLN A 259 4.50 2.30 -13.87
N CYS A 260 4.39 1.67 -12.69
CA CYS A 260 5.40 1.77 -11.63
C CYS A 260 6.78 1.31 -12.11
N ALA A 261 6.88 0.23 -12.89
CA ALA A 261 8.15 -0.24 -13.46
C ALA A 261 8.81 0.80 -14.37
N LYS A 262 8.00 1.52 -15.17
CA LYS A 262 8.48 2.62 -16.00
C LYS A 262 9.15 3.72 -15.16
N TYR A 263 8.60 4.07 -13.99
CA TYR A 263 9.22 5.05 -13.11
C TYR A 263 10.58 4.60 -12.54
N VAL A 264 10.72 3.30 -12.23
CA VAL A 264 12.01 2.75 -11.78
C VAL A 264 13.06 2.85 -12.90
N ALA A 265 12.68 2.49 -14.13
CA ALA A 265 13.56 2.56 -15.29
C ALA A 265 13.95 4.00 -15.68
N GLU A 266 13.00 4.95 -15.64
CA GLU A 266 13.23 6.34 -16.05
C GLU A 266 13.92 7.19 -14.98
N LYS A 267 13.79 6.83 -13.70
CA LYS A 267 14.30 7.63 -12.56
C LYS A 267 15.20 6.83 -11.60
N PRO A 268 16.16 6.00 -12.07
CA PRO A 268 16.98 5.16 -11.19
C PRO A 268 17.84 5.97 -10.20
N HIS A 269 18.28 7.17 -10.60
CA HIS A 269 19.04 8.09 -9.74
C HIS A 269 18.30 8.46 -8.46
N VAL A 270 16.98 8.63 -8.51
CA VAL A 270 16.15 8.98 -7.35
C VAL A 270 16.16 7.87 -6.30
N PHE A 271 16.20 6.60 -6.73
CA PHE A 271 16.33 5.46 -5.83
C PHE A 271 17.74 5.33 -5.26
N ARG A 272 18.75 5.54 -6.11
CA ARG A 272 20.18 5.44 -5.76
C ARG A 272 20.57 6.41 -4.65
N GLU A 273 20.19 7.68 -4.81
CA GLU A 273 20.54 8.77 -3.90
C GLU A 273 19.77 8.69 -2.56
N HIS A 274 18.64 8.00 -2.54
CA HIS A 274 17.75 7.96 -1.39
C HIS A 274 18.04 6.79 -0.44
N ALA A 275 19.12 6.93 0.34
CA ALA A 275 19.51 5.95 1.36
C ALA A 275 18.36 5.61 2.34
N GLY A 276 17.58 6.59 2.80
CA GLY A 276 16.63 6.38 3.90
C GLY A 276 17.32 5.90 5.19
N GLU A 277 16.58 5.76 6.28
CA GLU A 277 17.15 5.35 7.58
C GLU A 277 17.53 3.86 7.63
N ASP A 278 16.84 3.01 6.86
CA ASP A 278 16.93 1.54 6.97
C ASP A 278 17.93 0.88 5.99
N LEU A 279 18.52 1.63 5.04
CA LEU A 279 19.38 1.06 3.97
C LEU A 279 20.81 1.63 3.96
N ILE A 280 21.31 2.10 5.12
CA ILE A 280 22.66 2.65 5.24
C ILE A 280 23.74 1.63 4.81
N ASN A 281 23.48 0.34 5.03
CA ASN A 281 24.40 -0.76 4.70
C ASN A 281 24.15 -1.37 3.30
N VAL A 282 23.18 -0.85 2.53
CA VAL A 282 22.89 -1.35 1.18
C VAL A 282 23.61 -0.47 0.17
N SER A 283 24.25 -1.11 -0.81
CA SER A 283 24.96 -0.41 -1.88
C SER A 283 24.00 0.53 -2.63
N GLU A 284 24.54 1.61 -3.19
CA GLU A 284 23.69 2.61 -3.85
C GLU A 284 22.89 2.02 -5.01
N ASP A 285 23.48 1.12 -5.79
CA ASP A 285 22.79 0.46 -6.88
C ASP A 285 21.72 -0.51 -6.37
N ASP A 286 22.00 -1.31 -5.33
CA ASP A 286 21.03 -2.26 -4.76
C ASP A 286 19.79 -1.57 -4.16
N ARG A 287 19.86 -0.27 -3.86
CA ARG A 287 18.65 0.50 -3.47
C ARG A 287 17.62 0.57 -4.59
N ILE A 288 18.06 0.59 -5.86
CA ILE A 288 17.17 0.57 -7.03
C ILE A 288 16.39 -0.75 -7.04
N TRP A 289 17.07 -1.85 -6.73
CA TRP A 289 16.44 -3.17 -6.62
C TRP A 289 15.47 -3.23 -5.44
N VAL A 290 15.95 -2.99 -4.22
CA VAL A 290 15.18 -3.17 -2.98
C VAL A 290 13.97 -2.24 -2.90
N LYS A 291 14.10 -0.98 -3.31
CA LYS A 291 13.00 0.01 -3.26
C LYS A 291 12.18 0.10 -4.55
N GLY A 292 12.73 -0.32 -5.69
CA GLY A 292 12.11 -0.15 -7.01
C GLY A 292 11.65 -1.46 -7.62
N TRP A 293 12.59 -2.23 -8.18
CA TRP A 293 12.28 -3.42 -8.97
C TRP A 293 11.68 -4.57 -8.16
N PHE A 294 12.26 -4.88 -7.00
CA PHE A 294 11.85 -6.00 -6.18
C PHE A 294 10.38 -5.89 -5.72
N PRO A 295 9.89 -4.77 -5.15
CA PRO A 295 8.48 -4.61 -4.81
C PRO A 295 7.51 -4.90 -5.97
N ILE A 296 7.84 -4.46 -7.18
CA ILE A 296 7.00 -4.65 -8.36
C ILE A 296 6.91 -6.13 -8.74
N LEU A 297 8.06 -6.78 -8.88
CA LEU A 297 8.15 -8.17 -9.33
C LEU A 297 7.60 -9.11 -8.26
N PHE A 298 7.85 -8.81 -6.99
CA PHE A 298 7.29 -9.55 -5.86
C PHE A 298 5.76 -9.45 -5.81
N GLU A 299 5.20 -8.24 -5.90
CA GLU A 299 3.73 -8.09 -5.85
C GLU A 299 3.04 -8.70 -7.09
N LEU A 300 3.65 -8.62 -8.28
CA LEU A 300 3.16 -9.36 -9.45
C LEU A 300 3.16 -10.88 -9.20
N SER A 301 4.21 -11.43 -8.58
CA SER A 301 4.26 -12.85 -8.20
C SER A 301 3.12 -13.22 -7.23
N CYS A 302 2.80 -12.35 -6.28
CA CYS A 302 1.67 -12.55 -5.35
C CYS A 302 0.32 -12.57 -6.07
N ILE A 303 0.11 -11.67 -7.04
CA ILE A 303 -1.11 -11.65 -7.86
C ILE A 303 -1.23 -12.95 -8.66
N ILE A 304 -0.12 -13.41 -9.27
CA ILE A 304 -0.08 -14.66 -10.04
C ILE A 304 -0.46 -15.86 -9.14
N SER A 305 0.04 -15.90 -7.90
CA SER A 305 -0.27 -16.99 -6.99
C SER A 305 -1.69 -16.95 -6.43
N ARG A 306 -2.29 -15.76 -6.23
CA ARG A 306 -3.56 -15.59 -5.49
C ARG A 306 -4.81 -15.44 -6.36
N CYS A 307 -4.67 -15.01 -7.62
CA CYS A 307 -5.81 -14.62 -8.44
C CYS A 307 -6.32 -15.72 -9.39
N LYS A 308 -7.53 -15.52 -9.92
CA LYS A 308 -8.14 -16.39 -10.95
C LYS A 308 -7.43 -16.26 -12.30
N LEU A 309 -7.65 -17.24 -13.18
CA LEU A 309 -7.00 -17.41 -14.48
C LEU A 309 -6.73 -16.13 -15.25
N ASP A 310 -7.74 -15.28 -15.48
CA ASP A 310 -7.59 -14.10 -16.34
C ASP A 310 -6.63 -13.06 -15.75
N VAL A 311 -6.85 -12.68 -14.49
CA VAL A 311 -6.02 -11.71 -13.76
C VAL A 311 -4.60 -12.26 -13.57
N ARG A 312 -4.50 -13.53 -13.22
CA ARG A 312 -3.25 -14.27 -13.04
C ARG A 312 -2.40 -14.31 -14.30
N THR A 313 -3.01 -14.68 -15.43
CA THR A 313 -2.32 -14.73 -16.73
C THR A 313 -1.90 -13.33 -17.15
N ARG A 314 -2.72 -12.30 -16.89
CA ARG A 314 -2.35 -10.92 -17.17
C ARG A 314 -1.16 -10.45 -16.35
N ALA A 315 -1.13 -10.73 -15.06
CA ALA A 315 0.00 -10.40 -14.19
C ALA A 315 1.28 -11.13 -14.60
N LEU A 316 1.18 -12.40 -14.99
CA LEU A 316 2.28 -13.19 -15.54
C LEU A 316 2.87 -12.55 -16.80
N THR A 317 2.03 -12.21 -17.77
CA THR A 317 2.47 -11.52 -18.99
C THR A 317 3.16 -10.20 -18.67
N VAL A 318 2.59 -9.38 -17.77
CA VAL A 318 3.18 -8.09 -17.39
C VAL A 318 4.52 -8.25 -16.68
N MET A 319 4.67 -9.23 -15.79
CA MET A 319 5.93 -9.53 -15.11
C MET A 319 7.03 -9.87 -16.12
N PHE A 320 6.75 -10.76 -17.07
CA PHE A 320 7.73 -11.12 -18.11
C PHE A 320 7.93 -10.03 -19.16
N GLU A 321 6.94 -9.18 -19.46
CA GLU A 321 7.14 -7.96 -20.25
C GLU A 321 8.16 -7.03 -19.56
N ILE A 322 8.04 -6.81 -18.25
CA ILE A 322 8.98 -5.99 -17.48
C ILE A 322 10.39 -6.59 -17.56
N MET A 323 10.53 -7.90 -17.34
CA MET A 323 11.83 -8.58 -17.42
C MET A 323 12.45 -8.44 -18.80
N LYS A 324 11.69 -8.66 -19.88
CA LYS A 324 12.15 -8.57 -21.27
C LYS A 324 12.48 -7.15 -21.74
N ASN A 325 11.86 -6.14 -21.14
CA ASN A 325 12.06 -4.75 -21.54
C ASN A 325 13.16 -4.06 -20.74
N TYR A 326 13.42 -4.49 -19.50
CA TYR A 326 14.33 -3.80 -18.57
C TYR A 326 15.47 -4.67 -18.05
N GLY A 327 15.55 -5.95 -18.44
CA GLY A 327 16.53 -6.90 -17.92
C GLY A 327 17.99 -6.51 -18.14
N GLU A 328 18.30 -5.71 -19.18
CA GLU A 328 19.65 -5.17 -19.40
C GLU A 328 20.15 -4.30 -18.23
N SER A 329 19.23 -3.70 -17.47
CA SER A 329 19.56 -2.86 -16.32
C SER A 329 19.84 -3.65 -15.04
N PHE A 330 19.61 -4.97 -15.04
CA PHE A 330 19.72 -5.80 -13.86
C PHE A 330 21.14 -6.32 -13.66
N THR A 331 21.59 -6.32 -12.40
CA THR A 331 22.86 -6.95 -12.03
C THR A 331 22.71 -8.46 -11.91
N GLN A 332 23.82 -9.19 -11.95
CA GLN A 332 23.84 -10.65 -11.73
C GLN A 332 23.15 -11.05 -10.42
N ASN A 333 23.37 -10.29 -9.34
CA ASN A 333 22.75 -10.59 -8.04
C ASN A 333 21.23 -10.38 -8.07
N TRP A 334 20.75 -9.36 -8.78
CA TRP A 334 19.31 -9.11 -8.92
C TRP A 334 18.63 -10.21 -9.75
N TRP A 335 19.30 -10.76 -10.77
CA TRP A 335 18.79 -11.92 -11.48
C TRP A 335 18.62 -13.14 -10.58
N ILE A 336 19.57 -13.41 -9.67
CA ILE A 336 19.46 -14.49 -8.68
C ILE A 336 18.24 -14.26 -7.78
N GLU A 337 18.11 -13.08 -7.20
CA GLU A 337 16.97 -12.75 -6.34
C GLU A 337 15.63 -12.78 -7.08
N LEU A 338 15.59 -12.32 -8.32
CA LEU A 338 14.41 -12.34 -9.17
C LEU A 338 13.96 -13.78 -9.46
N PHE A 339 14.87 -14.64 -9.91
CA PHE A 339 14.50 -16.01 -10.25
C PHE A 339 14.14 -16.84 -9.01
N ASN A 340 14.66 -16.51 -7.83
CA ASN A 340 14.15 -17.04 -6.55
C ASN A 340 12.67 -16.71 -6.31
N VAL A 341 12.18 -15.56 -6.79
CA VAL A 341 10.75 -15.20 -6.75
C VAL A 341 9.99 -15.87 -7.89
N VAL A 342 10.52 -15.83 -9.12
CA VAL A 342 9.85 -16.40 -10.30
C VAL A 342 9.65 -17.91 -10.16
N PHE A 343 10.65 -18.66 -9.69
CA PHE A 343 10.50 -20.11 -9.51
C PHE A 343 9.51 -20.47 -8.40
N ARG A 344 9.27 -19.61 -7.41
CA ARG A 344 8.23 -19.84 -6.38
C ARG A 344 6.81 -19.76 -6.94
N ILE A 345 6.59 -19.16 -8.11
CA ILE A 345 5.27 -19.16 -8.76
C ILE A 345 4.80 -20.61 -9.05
N PHE A 346 5.75 -21.53 -9.21
CA PHE A 346 5.50 -22.96 -9.40
C PHE A 346 5.15 -23.71 -8.10
N ASP A 347 5.20 -23.07 -6.93
CA ASP A 347 4.84 -23.71 -5.65
C ASP A 347 3.38 -24.15 -5.61
N ASN A 348 2.49 -23.53 -6.40
CA ASN A 348 1.10 -23.98 -6.58
C ASN A 348 1.01 -25.45 -7.08
N MET A 349 2.07 -25.97 -7.69
CA MET A 349 2.12 -27.37 -8.14
C MET A 349 2.48 -28.36 -7.02
N LYS A 350 2.88 -27.87 -5.84
CA LYS A 350 3.09 -28.68 -4.63
C LYS A 350 1.79 -28.99 -3.90
N LEU A 351 0.67 -28.42 -4.34
CA LEU A 351 -0.67 -28.77 -3.85
C LEU A 351 -1.01 -30.24 -4.16
N PRO A 352 -1.90 -30.90 -3.39
CA PRO A 352 -2.34 -32.26 -3.69
C PRO A 352 -2.96 -32.39 -5.09
N ASP A 353 -2.71 -33.50 -5.79
CA ASP A 353 -3.17 -33.75 -7.17
C ASP A 353 -4.70 -33.69 -7.35
N THR A 354 -5.45 -33.83 -6.26
CA THR A 354 -6.91 -33.79 -6.25
C THR A 354 -7.50 -32.38 -6.29
N GLN A 355 -6.69 -31.32 -6.16
CA GLN A 355 -7.19 -29.95 -6.15
C GLN A 355 -7.42 -29.43 -7.58
N VAL A 356 -8.65 -28.97 -7.84
CA VAL A 356 -9.07 -28.39 -9.13
C VAL A 356 -8.17 -27.23 -9.55
N GLU A 357 -7.76 -26.39 -8.58
CA GLU A 357 -6.88 -25.25 -8.81
C GLU A 357 -5.50 -25.67 -9.35
N LYS A 358 -4.96 -26.81 -8.88
CA LYS A 358 -3.71 -27.37 -9.40
C LYS A 358 -3.88 -27.83 -10.85
N ILE A 359 -4.96 -28.54 -11.17
CA ILE A 359 -5.22 -29.03 -12.53
C ILE A 359 -5.37 -27.86 -13.51
N GLU A 360 -6.13 -26.83 -13.12
CA GLU A 360 -6.32 -25.62 -13.92
C GLU A 360 -4.98 -24.90 -14.13
N TRP A 361 -4.20 -24.70 -13.05
CA TRP A 361 -2.89 -24.06 -13.13
C TRP A 361 -1.93 -24.82 -14.04
N MET A 362 -1.87 -26.15 -13.92
CA MET A 362 -1.00 -27.02 -14.71
C MET A 362 -1.32 -26.99 -16.21
N THR A 363 -2.61 -26.96 -16.56
CA THR A 363 -3.07 -27.00 -17.96
C THR A 363 -3.03 -25.64 -18.65
N THR A 364 -3.07 -24.55 -17.89
CA THR A 364 -3.16 -23.18 -18.42
C THR A 364 -1.89 -22.37 -18.16
N THR A 365 -1.71 -21.87 -16.93
CA THR A 365 -0.72 -20.85 -16.59
C THR A 365 0.71 -21.40 -16.51
N CYS A 366 0.87 -22.66 -16.10
CA CYS A 366 2.19 -23.29 -15.97
C CYS A 366 2.95 -23.31 -17.31
N ASN A 367 2.27 -23.70 -18.40
CA ASN A 367 2.86 -23.70 -19.73
C ASN A 367 3.30 -22.31 -20.16
N HIS A 368 2.44 -21.30 -19.99
CA HIS A 368 2.78 -19.91 -20.31
C HIS A 368 4.01 -19.44 -19.51
N ALA A 369 4.09 -19.77 -18.22
CA ALA A 369 5.21 -19.40 -17.37
C ALA A 369 6.53 -20.06 -17.83
N LEU A 370 6.52 -21.36 -18.16
CA LEU A 370 7.71 -22.07 -18.61
C LEU A 370 8.31 -21.47 -19.88
N TYR A 371 7.48 -21.23 -20.90
CA TYR A 371 7.96 -20.61 -22.13
C TYR A 371 8.47 -19.19 -21.89
N ALA A 372 7.76 -18.39 -21.09
CA ALA A 372 8.18 -17.03 -20.79
C ALA A 372 9.51 -16.97 -20.01
N ILE A 373 9.78 -17.96 -19.15
CA ILE A 373 11.08 -18.11 -18.48
C ILE A 373 12.17 -18.39 -19.51
N VAL A 374 11.99 -19.40 -20.37
CA VAL A 374 12.99 -19.75 -21.40
C VAL A 374 13.25 -18.59 -22.35
N ASP A 375 12.22 -17.81 -22.71
CA ASP A 375 12.38 -16.61 -23.51
C ASP A 375 13.32 -15.59 -22.85
N VAL A 376 13.13 -15.33 -21.54
CA VAL A 376 14.02 -14.43 -20.77
C VAL A 376 15.44 -14.97 -20.72
N PHE A 377 15.61 -16.26 -20.42
CA PHE A 377 16.93 -16.90 -20.42
C PHE A 377 17.63 -16.80 -21.77
N THR A 378 16.86 -16.97 -22.85
CA THR A 378 17.38 -16.87 -24.22
C THR A 378 17.82 -15.45 -24.55
N GLN A 379 17.04 -14.45 -24.11
CA GLN A 379 17.35 -13.05 -24.37
C GLN A 379 18.52 -12.53 -23.53
N TYR A 380 18.65 -12.97 -22.28
CA TYR A 380 19.61 -12.43 -21.31
C TYR A 380 20.64 -13.44 -20.81
N TYR A 381 20.93 -14.49 -21.57
CA TYR A 381 21.85 -15.56 -21.16
C TYR A 381 23.16 -15.04 -20.56
N ASP A 382 23.80 -14.08 -21.24
CA ASP A 382 25.09 -13.51 -20.82
C ASP A 382 25.04 -12.73 -19.48
N PHE A 383 23.85 -12.28 -19.06
CA PHE A 383 23.65 -11.54 -17.82
C PHE A 383 23.24 -12.45 -16.65
N ILE A 384 22.73 -13.64 -16.94
CA ILE A 384 22.18 -14.56 -15.95
C ILE A 384 23.31 -15.44 -15.40
N PRO A 385 23.51 -15.51 -14.07
CA PRO A 385 24.54 -16.37 -13.48
C PRO A 385 24.32 -17.85 -13.75
N GLU A 386 25.40 -18.61 -13.92
CA GLU A 386 25.37 -20.06 -14.14
C GLU A 386 24.53 -20.82 -13.10
N SER A 387 24.56 -20.39 -11.82
CA SER A 387 23.75 -21.00 -10.76
C SER A 387 22.25 -20.96 -11.05
N VAL A 388 21.78 -19.89 -11.67
CA VAL A 388 20.36 -19.72 -12.03
C VAL A 388 19.98 -20.57 -13.23
N VAL A 389 20.95 -20.88 -14.11
CA VAL A 389 20.76 -21.85 -15.20
C VAL A 389 20.62 -23.27 -14.65
N GLU A 390 21.37 -23.63 -13.61
CA GLU A 390 21.19 -24.92 -12.93
C GLU A 390 19.80 -25.03 -12.27
N ASP A 391 19.28 -23.94 -11.70
CA ASP A 391 17.91 -23.88 -11.18
C ASP A 391 16.87 -24.06 -12.29
N LEU A 392 17.10 -23.48 -13.48
CA LEU A 392 16.25 -23.69 -14.65
C LEU A 392 16.21 -25.18 -15.05
N TYR A 393 17.36 -25.85 -15.14
CA TYR A 393 17.40 -27.28 -15.46
C TYR A 393 16.65 -28.11 -14.42
N SER A 394 16.82 -27.80 -13.14
CA SER A 394 16.09 -28.45 -12.05
C SER A 394 14.57 -28.27 -12.20
N GLN A 395 14.12 -27.05 -12.54
CA GLN A 395 12.72 -26.75 -12.76
C GLN A 395 12.15 -27.46 -14.00
N LEU A 396 12.87 -27.45 -15.13
CA LEU A 396 12.45 -28.14 -16.36
C LEU A 396 12.37 -29.65 -16.17
N LYS A 397 13.39 -30.25 -15.55
CA LYS A 397 13.38 -31.67 -15.18
C LYS A 397 12.18 -32.01 -14.31
N TRP A 398 11.91 -31.20 -13.29
CA TRP A 398 10.75 -31.39 -12.42
C TRP A 398 9.45 -31.36 -13.23
N CYS A 399 9.28 -30.41 -14.16
CA CYS A 399 8.09 -30.31 -15.01
C CYS A 399 7.92 -31.51 -15.93
N ILE A 400 9.03 -32.02 -16.50
CA ILE A 400 9.01 -33.20 -17.39
C ILE A 400 8.57 -34.46 -16.65
N ASN A 401 8.95 -34.58 -15.37
CA ASN A 401 8.62 -35.73 -14.53
C ASN A 401 7.22 -35.69 -13.92
N GLN A 402 6.38 -34.70 -14.25
CA GLN A 402 5.01 -34.66 -13.75
C GLN A 402 4.10 -35.65 -14.50
N ASN A 403 3.10 -36.19 -13.81
CA ASN A 403 2.04 -37.04 -14.39
C ASN A 403 1.03 -36.23 -15.24
N ASN A 404 1.51 -35.31 -16.07
CA ASN A 404 0.72 -34.49 -16.97
C ASN A 404 1.45 -34.42 -18.33
N GLU A 405 0.91 -35.10 -19.33
CA GLU A 405 1.52 -35.24 -20.66
C GLU A 405 1.78 -33.88 -21.34
N GLN A 406 0.85 -32.93 -21.22
CA GLN A 406 0.99 -31.62 -21.82
C GLN A 406 2.14 -30.84 -21.18
N LEU A 407 2.24 -30.86 -19.84
CA LEU A 407 3.33 -30.20 -19.14
C LEU A 407 4.67 -30.86 -19.46
N ALA A 408 4.71 -32.19 -19.50
CA ALA A 408 5.93 -32.91 -19.83
C ALA A 408 6.44 -32.55 -21.23
N LYS A 409 5.53 -32.49 -22.20
CA LYS A 409 5.83 -32.04 -23.56
C LYS A 409 6.32 -30.59 -23.59
N SER A 410 5.66 -29.68 -22.87
CA SER A 410 6.09 -28.28 -22.80
C SER A 410 7.46 -28.13 -22.13
N GLY A 411 7.75 -28.88 -21.07
CA GLY A 411 9.06 -28.92 -20.42
C GLY A 411 10.17 -29.41 -21.37
N THR A 412 9.94 -30.50 -22.10
CA THR A 412 10.89 -31.02 -23.09
C THR A 412 11.16 -30.02 -24.21
N ASN A 413 10.11 -29.41 -24.76
CA ASN A 413 10.24 -28.37 -25.79
C ASN A 413 11.01 -27.15 -25.28
N CYS A 414 10.76 -26.73 -24.03
CA CYS A 414 11.49 -25.64 -23.40
C CYS A 414 12.99 -25.95 -23.25
N LEU A 415 13.32 -27.18 -22.83
CA LEU A 415 14.70 -27.65 -22.70
C LEU A 415 15.41 -27.69 -24.07
N GLU A 416 14.74 -28.21 -25.09
CA GLU A 416 15.25 -28.24 -26.48
C GLU A 416 15.47 -26.83 -27.02
N ASN A 417 14.48 -25.95 -26.92
CA ASN A 417 14.57 -24.57 -27.38
C ASN A 417 15.72 -23.82 -26.71
N PHE A 418 15.88 -23.98 -25.39
CA PHE A 418 16.98 -23.36 -24.66
C PHE A 418 18.35 -23.84 -25.15
N ALA A 419 18.50 -25.15 -25.39
CA ALA A 419 19.75 -25.71 -25.91
C ALA A 419 20.06 -25.23 -27.33
N ILE A 420 19.05 -25.14 -28.20
CA ILE A 420 19.21 -24.66 -29.57
C ILE A 420 19.60 -23.17 -29.57
N ALA A 421 18.95 -22.35 -28.73
CA ALA A 421 19.16 -20.92 -28.74
C ALA A 421 20.44 -20.47 -28.02
N CYS A 422 20.79 -21.13 -26.91
CA CYS A 422 21.90 -20.72 -26.05
C CYS A 422 23.09 -21.66 -26.06
N GLY A 423 22.99 -22.86 -26.66
CA GLY A 423 24.02 -23.90 -26.58
C GLY A 423 25.41 -23.48 -27.07
N GLN A 424 25.48 -22.51 -27.99
CA GLN A 424 26.76 -21.96 -28.45
C GLN A 424 27.50 -21.12 -27.39
N TYR A 425 26.79 -20.66 -26.36
CA TYR A 425 27.32 -19.86 -25.26
C TYR A 425 27.58 -20.70 -24.00
N PHE A 426 27.20 -21.97 -23.99
CA PHE A 426 27.35 -22.84 -22.83
C PHE A 426 28.83 -23.11 -22.52
N THR A 427 29.19 -22.93 -21.25
CA THR A 427 30.48 -23.38 -20.73
C THR A 427 30.52 -24.92 -20.65
N PRO A 428 31.70 -25.56 -20.59
CA PRO A 428 31.80 -27.00 -20.44
C PRO A 428 31.03 -27.54 -19.22
N ASN A 429 31.03 -26.78 -18.11
CA ASN A 429 30.27 -27.11 -16.90
C ASN A 429 28.76 -27.11 -17.18
N ILE A 430 28.23 -26.06 -17.82
CA ILE A 430 26.81 -25.99 -18.18
C ILE A 430 26.42 -27.10 -19.17
N TRP A 431 27.27 -27.43 -20.13
CA TRP A 431 27.06 -28.57 -21.03
C TRP A 431 26.98 -29.90 -20.29
N GLU A 432 27.86 -30.13 -19.29
CA GLU A 432 27.82 -31.33 -18.45
C GLU A 432 26.51 -31.43 -17.66
N LYS A 433 26.06 -30.31 -17.06
CA LYS A 433 24.78 -30.23 -16.35
C LYS A 433 23.59 -30.49 -17.27
N PHE A 434 23.61 -29.94 -18.48
CA PHE A 434 22.59 -30.17 -19.49
C PHE A 434 22.50 -31.65 -19.91
N CYS A 435 23.63 -32.27 -20.24
CA CYS A 435 23.71 -33.70 -20.57
C CYS A 435 23.23 -34.58 -19.40
N THR A 436 23.59 -34.20 -18.18
CA THR A 436 23.13 -34.88 -16.96
C THR A 436 21.61 -34.77 -16.82
N CYS A 437 21.05 -33.57 -16.99
CA CYS A 437 19.61 -33.34 -16.95
C CYS A 437 18.86 -34.22 -17.96
N ILE A 438 19.32 -34.29 -19.22
CA ILE A 438 18.72 -35.16 -20.24
C ILE A 438 18.80 -36.63 -19.85
N LEU A 439 19.97 -37.09 -19.38
CA LEU A 439 20.16 -38.48 -18.97
C LEU A 439 19.22 -38.86 -17.83
N GLU A 440 19.04 -37.97 -16.86
CA GLU A 440 18.14 -38.18 -15.73
C GLU A 440 16.67 -38.19 -16.16
N VAL A 441 16.25 -37.25 -17.01
CA VAL A 441 14.89 -37.22 -17.59
C VAL A 441 14.61 -38.50 -18.37
N PHE A 442 15.56 -38.97 -19.18
CA PHE A 442 15.41 -40.22 -19.93
C PHE A 442 15.23 -41.39 -18.96
N ARG A 443 16.06 -41.49 -17.91
CA ARG A 443 15.97 -42.57 -16.92
C ARG A 443 14.66 -42.57 -16.14
N SER A 444 14.15 -41.40 -15.76
CA SER A 444 12.90 -41.29 -15.00
C SER A 444 11.63 -41.51 -15.83
N THR A 445 11.73 -41.46 -17.16
CA THR A 445 10.58 -41.64 -18.07
C THR A 445 10.59 -42.98 -18.80
N LEU A 446 11.59 -43.83 -18.56
CA LEU A 446 11.57 -45.22 -19.03
C LEU A 446 10.40 -45.98 -18.38
N PRO A 447 9.71 -46.85 -19.12
CA PRO A 447 8.73 -47.74 -18.53
C PRO A 447 9.39 -48.58 -17.42
N GLU A 448 8.79 -48.65 -16.23
CA GLU A 448 9.20 -49.65 -15.24
C GLU A 448 8.94 -51.05 -15.85
N MET A 449 10.01 -51.85 -15.96
CA MET A 449 9.96 -53.21 -16.52
C MET A 449 9.30 -54.21 -15.58
#